data_AF-A0A813C165-F1
#
_entry.id   AF-A0A813C165-F1
#
_cell.length_a   1.000
_cell.length_b   1.000
_cell.length_c   1.000
_cell.angle_alpha   90.00
_cell.angle_beta   90.00
_cell.angle_gamma   90.00
#
_symmetry.space_group_name_H-M   'P 1'
#
loop_
_entity.id
_entity.type
_entity.pdbx_description
1 polymer ?
#
loop_
_entity_poly.entity_id
_entity_poly.type
_entity_poly.pdbx_seq_one_letter_code
_entity_poly.pdbx_strand_id
1 'polypeptide(L)'
;MAADISHVQQLLKYLGSDFLEAEVRQIFRTQGWWQEKIKAAEKSASADRESAPVLQKCAENVCQAVGAEQKFIALQAAYTACLERGPLLRPGATMELEGVMLDHIVAFTDAVLAMGPEEQHAAHIDLEIIHKILNHAVGMEDGDTEPGLKYADALRRLNAWKEENEGVIRQVRLKQFHANVMQDSDAFSFGMFQKIVQLLSFDETSPNELKIQLIEPVAVMLLQLHDKVFAELDLANVEALGKELMSMKSMCHRMCSAQLLPREWMELQLGLVQEYVNYRSVTARLGPDYMDVQAQTDVKLKTAIAQALGHLRSLQAAVKKAAKLVDARKAGSEGEPMQP
;
A
#
# COMPACT_ATOMS: atom_id res chain seq x y z
N MET A 1 -63.35 -8.51 27.85
CA MET A 1 -62.31 -7.48 28.08
C MET A 1 -62.76 -6.41 29.08
N ALA A 2 -63.26 -6.78 30.27
CA ALA A 2 -63.65 -5.80 31.30
C ALA A 2 -63.22 -6.20 32.74
N ALA A 3 -62.59 -7.36 32.92
CA ALA A 3 -62.13 -7.84 34.22
C ALA A 3 -60.67 -7.46 34.56
N ASP A 4 -59.89 -6.95 33.60
CA ASP A 4 -58.46 -6.67 33.80
C ASP A 4 -58.14 -5.25 34.28
N ILE A 5 -59.01 -4.26 34.01
CA ILE A 5 -58.75 -2.86 34.42
C ILE A 5 -58.91 -2.70 35.94
N SER A 6 -59.83 -3.46 36.55
CA SER A 6 -60.09 -3.40 38.00
C SER A 6 -58.95 -3.98 38.85
N HIS A 7 -58.26 -5.02 38.35
CA HIS A 7 -57.12 -5.62 39.05
C HIS A 7 -55.88 -4.70 38.99
N VAL A 8 -55.65 -4.06 37.84
CA VAL A 8 -54.59 -3.06 37.67
C VAL A 8 -54.87 -1.81 38.54
N GLN A 9 -56.12 -1.33 38.62
CA GLN A 9 -56.49 -0.22 39.50
C GLN A 9 -56.38 -0.55 40.99
N GLN A 10 -56.59 -1.81 41.39
CA GLN A 10 -56.34 -2.25 42.77
C GLN A 10 -54.84 -2.36 43.08
N LEU A 11 -54.01 -2.87 42.17
CA LEU A 11 -52.56 -2.91 42.32
C LEU A 11 -51.93 -1.51 42.39
N LEU A 12 -52.42 -0.57 41.59
CA LEU A 12 -52.02 0.85 41.62
C LEU A 12 -52.37 1.56 42.94
N LYS A 13 -53.33 1.03 43.71
CA LYS A 13 -53.70 1.55 45.04
C LYS A 13 -52.75 1.11 46.17
N TYR A 14 -52.03 -0.01 45.98
CA TYR A 14 -51.14 -0.60 46.99
C TYR A 14 -49.65 -0.29 46.76
N LEU A 15 -49.28 0.11 45.54
CA LEU A 15 -47.93 0.55 45.22
C LEU A 15 -47.87 2.08 45.41
N GLY A 16 -47.07 2.55 46.37
CA GLY A 16 -46.89 3.99 46.61
C GLY A 16 -46.51 4.73 45.32
N SER A 17 -46.98 5.98 45.16
CA SER A 17 -46.77 6.79 43.96
C SER A 17 -45.32 6.82 43.50
N ASP A 18 -44.39 6.76 44.45
CA ASP A 18 -42.95 6.86 44.22
C ASP A 18 -42.38 5.60 43.54
N PHE A 19 -42.95 4.41 43.80
CA PHE A 19 -42.56 3.17 43.13
C PHE A 19 -43.05 3.15 41.67
N LEU A 20 -44.31 3.53 41.45
CA LEU A 20 -44.88 3.65 40.11
C LEU A 20 -44.18 4.72 39.28
N GLU A 21 -43.84 5.85 39.89
CA GLU A 21 -43.08 6.90 39.22
C GLU A 21 -41.66 6.44 38.88
N ALA A 22 -40.99 5.68 39.76
CA ALA A 22 -39.66 5.12 39.50
C ALA A 22 -39.68 4.10 38.35
N GLU A 23 -40.63 3.16 38.36
CA GLU A 23 -40.79 2.15 37.31
C GLU A 23 -41.19 2.77 35.97
N VAL A 24 -42.13 3.73 35.97
CA VAL A 24 -42.51 4.46 34.76
C VAL A 24 -41.34 5.29 34.22
N ARG A 25 -40.56 5.97 35.08
CA ARG A 25 -39.32 6.66 34.67
C ARG A 25 -38.28 5.68 34.12
N GLN A 26 -38.18 4.46 34.65
CA GLN A 26 -37.27 3.43 34.13
C GLN A 26 -37.73 2.89 32.77
N ILE A 27 -39.02 2.69 32.57
CA ILE A 27 -39.61 2.33 31.27
C ILE A 27 -39.36 3.44 30.24
N PHE A 28 -39.59 4.72 30.58
CA PHE A 28 -39.30 5.83 29.66
C PHE A 28 -37.81 6.04 29.39
N ARG A 29 -36.94 5.84 30.39
CA ARG A 29 -35.47 5.89 30.21
C ARG A 29 -34.97 4.78 29.28
N THR A 30 -35.58 3.60 29.33
CA THR A 30 -35.21 2.46 28.48
C THR A 30 -35.89 2.52 27.10
N GLN A 31 -37.02 3.22 26.94
CA GLN A 31 -37.71 3.38 25.66
C GLN A 31 -36.82 4.04 24.59
N GLY A 32 -36.12 5.12 24.93
CA GLY A 32 -35.17 5.78 24.01
C GLY A 32 -34.01 4.85 23.62
N TRP A 33 -33.46 4.13 24.59
CA TRP A 33 -32.42 3.13 24.37
C TRP A 33 -32.88 1.99 23.44
N TRP A 34 -34.09 1.45 23.66
CA TRP A 34 -34.66 0.40 22.80
C TRP A 34 -34.96 0.91 21.39
N GLN A 35 -35.44 2.15 21.23
CA GLN A 35 -35.66 2.75 19.91
C GLN A 35 -34.35 2.90 19.13
N GLU A 36 -33.26 3.30 19.80
CA GLU A 36 -31.93 3.37 19.17
C GLU A 36 -31.42 1.97 18.80
N LYS A 37 -31.61 0.96 19.65
CA LYS A 37 -31.24 -0.43 19.36
C LYS A 37 -32.04 -1.01 18.19
N ILE A 38 -33.34 -0.72 18.11
CA ILE A 38 -34.20 -1.15 17.00
C ILE A 38 -33.74 -0.49 15.69
N LYS A 39 -33.52 0.84 15.68
CA LYS A 39 -33.00 1.54 14.49
C LYS A 39 -31.65 1.00 14.04
N ALA A 40 -30.75 0.70 14.98
CA ALA A 40 -29.46 0.09 14.66
C ALA A 40 -29.63 -1.32 14.06
N ALA A 41 -30.52 -2.15 14.62
CA ALA A 41 -30.82 -3.48 14.11
C ALA A 41 -31.49 -3.43 12.73
N GLU A 42 -32.41 -2.49 12.48
CA GLU A 42 -33.04 -2.26 11.17
C GLU A 42 -32.01 -1.84 10.12
N LYS A 43 -31.09 -0.94 10.49
CA LYS A 43 -30.00 -0.52 9.61
C LYS A 43 -29.08 -1.69 9.24
N SER A 44 -28.67 -2.50 10.22
CA SER A 44 -27.85 -3.70 9.94
C SER A 44 -28.62 -4.75 9.14
N ALA A 45 -29.92 -4.97 9.41
CA ALA A 45 -30.73 -5.89 8.63
C ALA A 45 -30.94 -5.44 7.17
N SER A 46 -31.00 -4.12 6.91
CA SER A 46 -31.00 -3.57 5.56
C SER A 46 -29.65 -3.81 4.87
N ALA A 47 -28.55 -3.53 5.58
CA ALA A 47 -27.19 -3.75 5.07
C ALA A 47 -26.91 -5.22 4.75
N ASP A 48 -27.43 -6.15 5.55
CA ASP A 48 -27.37 -7.59 5.29
C ASP A 48 -28.05 -7.94 3.96
N ARG A 49 -29.27 -7.44 3.71
CA ARG A 49 -30.00 -7.73 2.47
C ARG A 49 -29.28 -7.19 1.24
N GLU A 50 -28.68 -6.01 1.34
CA GLU A 50 -27.91 -5.40 0.26
C GLU A 50 -26.57 -6.10 0.02
N SER A 51 -25.95 -6.63 1.08
CA SER A 51 -24.63 -7.26 1.00
C SER A 51 -24.68 -8.76 0.71
N ALA A 52 -25.78 -9.45 1.03
CA ALA A 52 -25.96 -10.88 0.79
C ALA A 52 -25.59 -11.35 -0.63
N PRO A 53 -26.07 -10.72 -1.72
CA PRO A 53 -25.71 -11.16 -3.08
C PRO A 53 -24.22 -10.95 -3.39
N VAL A 54 -23.58 -9.94 -2.79
CA VAL A 54 -22.16 -9.67 -2.97
C VAL A 54 -21.33 -10.74 -2.25
N LEU A 55 -21.66 -11.03 -0.98
CA LEU A 55 -20.98 -12.04 -0.19
C LEU A 55 -21.12 -13.43 -0.81
N GLN A 56 -22.33 -13.79 -1.27
CA GLN A 56 -22.58 -15.04 -1.97
C GLN A 56 -21.75 -15.16 -3.25
N LYS A 57 -21.73 -14.09 -4.07
CA LYS A 57 -20.91 -14.07 -5.30
C LYS A 57 -19.41 -14.22 -5.00
N CYS A 58 -18.92 -13.59 -3.92
CA CYS A 58 -17.54 -13.78 -3.49
C CYS A 58 -17.25 -15.24 -3.11
N ALA A 59 -18.15 -15.90 -2.38
CA ALA A 59 -18.00 -17.31 -1.99
C ALA A 59 -18.01 -18.22 -3.24
N GLU A 60 -18.94 -18.01 -4.16
CA GLU A 60 -19.03 -18.75 -5.42
C GLU A 60 -17.74 -18.60 -6.25
N ASN A 61 -17.20 -17.38 -6.35
CA ASN A 61 -15.95 -17.13 -7.07
C ASN A 61 -14.77 -17.88 -6.45
N VAL A 62 -14.67 -17.96 -5.11
CA VAL A 62 -13.60 -18.70 -4.43
C VAL A 62 -13.67 -20.19 -4.78
N CYS A 63 -14.88 -20.77 -4.75
CA CYS A 63 -15.09 -22.18 -5.07
C CYS A 63 -14.85 -22.51 -6.56
N GLN A 64 -15.17 -21.58 -7.47
CA GLN A 64 -15.09 -21.80 -8.91
C GLN A 64 -13.73 -21.39 -9.53
N ALA A 65 -12.90 -20.65 -8.79
CA ALA A 65 -11.63 -20.16 -9.32
C ALA A 65 -10.67 -21.31 -9.68
N VAL A 66 -10.16 -21.28 -10.91
CA VAL A 66 -9.23 -22.29 -11.44
C VAL A 66 -7.86 -21.65 -11.71
N GLY A 67 -6.82 -22.28 -11.19
CA GLY A 67 -5.45 -21.76 -11.29
C GLY A 67 -5.10 -20.76 -10.17
N ALA A 68 -3.80 -20.54 -9.98
CA ALA A 68 -3.30 -19.81 -8.82
C ALA A 68 -3.70 -18.32 -8.81
N GLU A 69 -3.61 -17.64 -9.96
CA GLU A 69 -3.96 -16.23 -10.10
C GLU A 69 -5.45 -15.97 -9.84
N GLN A 70 -6.35 -16.73 -10.49
CA GLN A 70 -7.80 -16.56 -10.28
C GLN A 70 -8.20 -16.86 -8.84
N LYS A 71 -7.59 -17.89 -8.24
CA LYS A 71 -7.86 -18.25 -6.86
C LYS A 71 -7.36 -17.19 -5.88
N PHE A 72 -6.20 -16.59 -6.16
CA PHE A 72 -5.71 -15.44 -5.41
C PHE A 72 -6.67 -14.25 -5.46
N ILE A 73 -7.10 -13.85 -6.66
CA ILE A 73 -8.03 -12.72 -6.85
C ILE A 73 -9.34 -12.97 -6.10
N ALA A 74 -9.89 -14.19 -6.20
CA ALA A 74 -11.12 -14.55 -5.50
C ALA A 74 -10.96 -14.51 -3.98
N LEU A 75 -9.87 -15.06 -3.43
CA LEU A 75 -9.58 -15.01 -2.00
C LEU A 75 -9.37 -13.58 -1.50
N GLN A 76 -8.65 -12.74 -2.25
CA GLN A 76 -8.44 -11.33 -1.93
C GLN A 76 -9.78 -10.56 -1.92
N ALA A 77 -10.64 -10.80 -2.91
CA ALA A 77 -11.95 -10.16 -2.99
C ALA A 77 -12.85 -10.60 -1.83
N ALA A 78 -12.84 -11.89 -1.47
CA ALA A 78 -13.57 -12.42 -0.31
C ALA A 78 -13.09 -11.77 1.00
N TYR A 79 -11.78 -11.74 1.23
CA TYR A 79 -11.19 -11.13 2.42
C TYR A 79 -11.53 -9.63 2.53
N THR A 80 -11.38 -8.89 1.44
CA THR A 80 -11.74 -7.46 1.38
C THR A 80 -13.23 -7.26 1.67
N ALA A 81 -14.11 -8.10 1.10
CA ALA A 81 -15.54 -8.01 1.37
C ALA A 81 -15.88 -8.24 2.85
N CYS A 82 -15.23 -9.20 3.52
CA CYS A 82 -15.39 -9.40 4.96
C CYS A 82 -14.95 -8.17 5.77
N LEU A 83 -13.80 -7.58 5.45
CA LEU A 83 -13.28 -6.41 6.17
C LEU A 83 -14.13 -5.14 5.97
N GLU A 84 -14.54 -4.86 4.73
CA GLU A 84 -15.27 -3.64 4.40
C GLU A 84 -16.73 -3.69 4.84
N ARG A 85 -17.35 -4.87 4.70
CA ARG A 85 -18.79 -5.03 4.96
C ARG A 85 -19.06 -5.51 6.37
N GLY A 86 -18.24 -6.40 6.93
CA GLY A 86 -18.44 -7.00 8.25
C GLY A 86 -18.86 -6.02 9.36
N PRO A 87 -18.20 -4.86 9.53
CA PRO A 87 -18.57 -3.88 10.55
C PRO A 87 -19.97 -3.26 10.40
N LEU A 88 -20.57 -3.35 9.22
CA LEU A 88 -21.90 -2.79 8.91
C LEU A 88 -23.03 -3.83 9.09
N LEU A 89 -22.67 -5.11 9.14
CA LEU A 89 -23.60 -6.23 9.15
C LEU A 89 -23.90 -6.72 10.56
N ARG A 90 -24.92 -7.57 10.68
CA ARG A 90 -25.16 -8.27 11.95
C ARG A 90 -24.02 -9.27 12.23
N PRO A 91 -23.70 -9.52 13.51
CA PRO A 91 -22.76 -10.59 13.88
C PRO A 91 -23.16 -11.91 13.22
N GLY A 92 -22.20 -12.57 12.58
CA GLY A 92 -22.41 -13.84 11.89
C GLY A 92 -22.80 -13.73 10.41
N ALA A 93 -23.10 -12.52 9.89
CA ALA A 93 -23.52 -12.35 8.49
C ALA A 93 -22.44 -12.72 7.46
N THR A 94 -21.16 -12.68 7.85
CA THR A 94 -20.01 -13.03 6.99
C THR A 94 -19.52 -14.47 7.19
N MET A 95 -20.08 -15.23 8.14
CA MET A 95 -19.54 -16.53 8.54
C MET A 95 -19.42 -17.53 7.40
N GLU A 96 -20.38 -17.56 6.48
CA GLU A 96 -20.34 -18.48 5.33
C GLU A 96 -19.18 -18.15 4.38
N LEU A 97 -18.98 -16.87 4.08
CA LEU A 97 -17.87 -16.41 3.23
C LEU A 97 -16.52 -16.63 3.92
N GLU A 98 -16.45 -16.36 5.22
CA GLU A 98 -15.26 -16.63 6.05
C GLU A 98 -14.92 -18.11 6.04
N GLY A 99 -15.89 -19.00 6.29
CA GLY A 99 -15.69 -20.45 6.23
C GLY A 99 -15.15 -20.91 4.87
N VAL A 100 -15.78 -20.47 3.77
CA VAL A 100 -15.33 -20.80 2.41
C VAL A 100 -13.90 -20.31 2.16
N MET A 101 -13.58 -19.07 2.56
CA MET A 101 -12.23 -18.51 2.41
C MET A 101 -11.20 -19.33 3.19
N LEU A 102 -11.51 -19.70 4.44
CA LEU A 102 -10.62 -20.44 5.32
C LEU A 102 -10.40 -21.89 4.85
N ASP A 103 -11.43 -22.55 4.32
CA ASP A 103 -11.30 -23.89 3.74
C ASP A 103 -10.32 -23.92 2.55
N HIS A 104 -10.19 -22.79 1.85
CA HIS A 104 -9.36 -22.69 0.64
C HIS A 104 -7.98 -22.11 0.90
N ILE A 105 -7.77 -21.32 1.96
CA ILE A 105 -6.52 -20.56 2.16
C ILE A 105 -5.33 -21.47 2.44
N VAL A 106 -5.50 -22.57 3.20
CA VAL A 106 -4.38 -23.47 3.54
C VAL A 106 -3.88 -24.18 2.29
N ALA A 107 -4.78 -24.82 1.54
CA ALA A 107 -4.44 -25.50 0.29
C ALA A 107 -3.87 -24.54 -0.77
N PHE A 108 -4.40 -23.30 -0.83
CA PHE A 108 -3.85 -22.28 -1.70
C PHE A 108 -2.45 -21.86 -1.26
N THR A 109 -2.20 -21.70 0.04
CA THR A 109 -0.87 -21.40 0.58
C THR A 109 0.11 -22.49 0.20
N ASP A 110 -0.25 -23.76 0.38
CA ASP A 110 0.61 -24.90 0.00
C ASP A 110 0.96 -24.89 -1.50
N ALA A 111 -0.03 -24.61 -2.35
CA ALA A 111 0.20 -24.47 -3.78
C ALA A 111 1.15 -23.31 -4.11
N VAL A 112 0.97 -22.16 -3.46
CA VAL A 112 1.85 -20.98 -3.63
C VAL A 112 3.27 -21.28 -3.18
N LEU A 113 3.47 -21.93 -2.02
CA LEU A 113 4.80 -22.26 -1.51
C LEU A 113 5.54 -23.28 -2.39
N ALA A 114 4.79 -24.13 -3.12
CA ALA A 114 5.36 -25.02 -4.12
C ALA A 114 5.76 -24.29 -5.42
N MET A 115 5.20 -23.10 -5.68
CA MET A 115 5.62 -22.24 -6.78
C MET A 115 6.91 -21.50 -6.42
N GLY A 116 7.79 -21.33 -7.39
CA GLY A 116 8.98 -20.48 -7.22
C GLY A 116 8.60 -18.99 -7.10
N PRO A 117 9.45 -18.14 -6.49
CA PRO A 117 9.16 -16.70 -6.35
C PRO A 117 8.87 -15.99 -7.69
N GLU A 118 9.50 -16.44 -8.78
CA GLU A 118 9.27 -15.89 -10.13
C GLU A 118 7.88 -16.26 -10.68
N GLU A 119 7.43 -17.50 -10.45
CA GLU A 119 6.11 -17.98 -10.89
C GLU A 119 4.98 -17.32 -10.09
N GLN A 120 5.16 -17.18 -8.77
CA GLN A 120 4.23 -16.44 -7.91
C GLN A 120 4.05 -15.00 -8.39
N HIS A 121 5.18 -14.39 -8.77
CA HIS A 121 5.17 -13.03 -9.27
C HIS A 121 4.46 -12.92 -10.63
N ALA A 122 4.75 -13.83 -11.56
CA ALA A 122 4.07 -13.90 -12.85
C ALA A 122 2.56 -14.09 -12.71
N ALA A 123 2.12 -14.82 -11.68
CA ALA A 123 0.71 -15.00 -11.31
C ALA A 123 0.14 -13.84 -10.45
N HIS A 124 0.88 -12.75 -10.27
CA HIS A 124 0.46 -11.57 -9.49
C HIS A 124 0.03 -11.85 -8.05
N ILE A 125 0.64 -12.85 -7.41
CA ILE A 125 0.29 -13.28 -6.05
C ILE A 125 1.01 -12.41 -5.01
N ASP A 126 0.25 -11.71 -4.17
CA ASP A 126 0.79 -10.94 -3.04
C ASP A 126 0.76 -11.77 -1.74
N LEU A 127 1.95 -12.24 -1.33
CA LEU A 127 2.15 -13.02 -0.10
C LEU A 127 1.74 -12.26 1.16
N GLU A 128 1.72 -10.93 1.16
CA GLU A 128 1.25 -10.14 2.32
C GLU A 128 -0.25 -10.29 2.54
N ILE A 129 -1.02 -10.52 1.48
CA ILE A 129 -2.46 -10.74 1.59
C ILE A 129 -2.72 -12.14 2.15
N ILE A 130 -2.01 -13.15 1.67
CA ILE A 130 -2.07 -14.51 2.23
C ILE A 130 -1.72 -14.49 3.72
N HIS A 131 -0.63 -13.80 4.08
CA HIS A 131 -0.22 -13.62 5.48
C HIS A 131 -1.31 -12.96 6.32
N LYS A 132 -1.96 -11.90 5.82
CA LYS A 132 -3.08 -11.24 6.52
C LYS A 132 -4.28 -12.16 6.72
N ILE A 133 -4.68 -12.92 5.70
CA ILE A 133 -5.81 -13.86 5.79
C ILE A 133 -5.51 -14.94 6.83
N LEU A 134 -4.32 -15.55 6.77
CA LEU A 134 -3.91 -16.59 7.73
C LEU A 134 -3.81 -16.04 9.15
N ASN A 135 -3.25 -14.84 9.34
CA ASN A 135 -3.17 -14.22 10.66
C ASN A 135 -4.56 -13.88 11.21
N HIS A 136 -5.50 -13.46 10.36
CA HIS A 136 -6.89 -13.28 10.75
C HIS A 136 -7.54 -14.59 11.17
N ALA A 137 -7.31 -15.68 10.42
CA ALA A 137 -7.80 -17.03 10.75
C ALA A 137 -7.30 -17.52 12.11
N VAL A 138 -6.00 -17.34 12.39
CA VAL A 138 -5.40 -17.69 13.68
C VAL A 138 -6.02 -16.88 14.83
N GLY A 139 -6.40 -15.62 14.57
CA GLY A 139 -7.06 -14.78 15.57
C GLY A 139 -8.55 -15.09 15.81
N MET A 140 -9.20 -15.87 14.94
CA MET A 140 -10.61 -16.24 15.07
C MET A 140 -10.82 -17.58 15.78
N GLU A 141 -9.88 -18.50 15.64
CA GLU A 141 -9.94 -19.83 16.27
C GLU A 141 -9.22 -19.85 17.61
N ASP A 142 -9.73 -20.63 18.56
CA ASP A 142 -8.97 -20.94 19.77
C ASP A 142 -7.70 -21.70 19.36
N GLY A 143 -6.53 -21.22 19.80
CA GLY A 143 -5.21 -21.70 19.35
C GLY A 143 -4.92 -23.19 19.57
N ASP A 144 -5.72 -23.86 20.40
CA ASP A 144 -5.62 -25.29 20.70
C ASP A 144 -6.59 -26.17 19.89
N THR A 145 -7.37 -25.59 18.99
CA THR A 145 -8.29 -26.33 18.11
C THR A 145 -7.58 -26.84 16.86
N GLU A 146 -8.06 -27.96 16.29
CA GLU A 146 -7.48 -28.53 15.07
C GLU A 146 -7.45 -27.53 13.89
N PRO A 147 -8.49 -26.70 13.63
CA PRO A 147 -8.44 -25.66 12.60
C PRO A 147 -7.43 -24.55 12.94
N GLY A 148 -7.42 -24.06 14.19
CA GLY A 148 -6.47 -23.03 14.64
C GLY A 148 -5.01 -23.43 14.44
N LEU A 149 -4.68 -24.68 14.78
CA LEU A 149 -3.34 -25.26 14.58
C LEU A 149 -2.97 -25.35 13.08
N LYS A 150 -3.93 -25.71 12.21
CA LYS A 150 -3.69 -25.76 10.75
C LYS A 150 -3.36 -24.39 10.16
N TYR A 151 -4.07 -23.33 10.58
CA TYR A 151 -3.79 -21.97 10.10
C TYR A 151 -2.45 -21.44 10.64
N ALA A 152 -2.15 -21.71 11.91
CA ALA A 152 -0.88 -21.34 12.52
C ALA A 152 0.31 -22.02 11.84
N ASP A 153 0.17 -23.31 11.48
CA ASP A 153 1.21 -24.04 10.74
C ASP A 153 1.38 -23.53 9.30
N ALA A 154 0.29 -23.21 8.60
CA ALA A 154 0.37 -22.59 7.27
C ALA A 154 1.07 -21.22 7.34
N LEU A 155 0.75 -20.40 8.35
CA LEU A 155 1.37 -19.10 8.58
C LEU A 155 2.87 -19.24 8.87
N ARG A 156 3.26 -20.20 9.73
CA ARG A 156 4.66 -20.49 10.05
C ARG A 156 5.43 -20.92 8.81
N ARG A 157 4.87 -21.80 7.98
CA ARG A 157 5.51 -22.24 6.72
C ARG A 157 5.66 -21.10 5.73
N LEU A 158 4.64 -20.24 5.59
CA LEU A 158 4.72 -19.04 4.76
C LEU A 158 5.84 -18.10 5.22
N ASN A 159 5.97 -17.86 6.52
CA ASN A 159 7.02 -17.00 7.06
C ASN A 159 8.42 -17.59 6.84
N ALA A 160 8.62 -18.86 7.14
CA ALA A 160 9.90 -19.55 6.91
C ALA A 160 10.30 -19.49 5.42
N TRP A 161 9.34 -19.75 4.53
CA TRP A 161 9.59 -19.67 3.09
C TRP A 161 9.94 -18.26 2.62
N LYS A 162 9.24 -17.23 3.15
CA LYS A 162 9.55 -15.81 2.85
C LYS A 162 10.96 -15.44 3.28
N GLU A 163 11.40 -15.92 4.45
CA GLU A 163 12.76 -15.71 4.96
C GLU A 163 13.80 -16.40 4.06
N GLU A 164 13.59 -17.67 3.71
CA GLU A 164 14.49 -18.44 2.85
C GLU A 164 14.60 -17.83 1.43
N ASN A 165 13.49 -17.33 0.88
CA ASN A 165 13.43 -16.79 -0.47
C ASN A 165 13.55 -15.27 -0.53
N GLU A 166 13.89 -14.60 0.58
CA GLU A 166 13.85 -13.15 0.69
C GLU A 166 14.69 -12.45 -0.40
N GLY A 167 15.90 -12.97 -0.67
CA GLY A 167 16.78 -12.42 -1.70
C GLY A 167 16.18 -12.49 -3.11
N VAL A 168 15.53 -13.62 -3.44
CA VAL A 168 14.89 -13.82 -4.75
C VAL A 168 13.63 -12.97 -4.87
N ILE A 169 12.78 -12.94 -3.83
CA ILE A 169 11.58 -12.09 -3.78
C ILE A 169 11.95 -10.62 -3.99
N ARG A 170 13.00 -10.15 -3.30
CA ARG A 170 13.52 -8.78 -3.46
C ARG A 170 13.98 -8.54 -4.89
N GLN A 171 14.77 -9.45 -5.47
CA GLN A 171 15.25 -9.33 -6.85
C GLN A 171 14.11 -9.26 -7.87
N VAL A 172 13.09 -10.11 -7.75
CA VAL A 172 11.94 -10.13 -8.64
C VAL A 172 11.13 -8.83 -8.56
N ARG A 173 10.86 -8.34 -7.33
CA ARG A 173 10.19 -7.05 -7.12
C ARG A 173 10.97 -5.86 -7.72
N LEU A 174 12.30 -5.89 -7.63
CA LEU A 174 13.16 -4.87 -8.21
C LEU A 174 13.16 -4.90 -9.74
N LYS A 175 13.23 -6.09 -10.36
CA LYS A 175 13.11 -6.25 -11.82
C LYS A 175 11.77 -5.71 -12.32
N GLN A 176 10.67 -6.03 -11.64
CA GLN A 176 9.34 -5.53 -11.99
C GLN A 176 9.27 -4.01 -11.89
N PHE A 177 9.80 -3.45 -10.81
CA PHE A 177 9.84 -2.00 -10.67
C PHE A 177 10.57 -1.34 -11.84
N HIS A 178 11.75 -1.84 -12.17
CA HIS A 178 12.51 -1.32 -13.30
C HIS A 178 11.69 -1.39 -14.59
N ALA A 179 11.00 -2.50 -14.85
CA ALA A 179 10.10 -2.63 -16.00
C ALA A 179 8.96 -1.58 -15.97
N ASN A 180 8.31 -1.38 -14.83
CA ASN A 180 7.20 -0.44 -14.68
C ASN A 180 7.66 1.02 -14.88
N VAL A 181 8.81 1.41 -14.30
CA VAL A 181 9.37 2.77 -14.48
C VAL A 181 9.73 3.04 -15.93
N MET A 182 10.25 2.03 -16.62
CA MET A 182 10.70 2.17 -18.01
C MET A 182 9.56 2.15 -19.02
N GLN A 183 8.42 1.54 -18.68
CA GLN A 183 7.23 1.51 -19.53
C GLN A 183 6.41 2.81 -19.45
N ASP A 184 6.35 3.46 -18.29
CA ASP A 184 5.56 4.67 -18.08
C ASP A 184 6.31 5.66 -17.19
N SER A 185 7.16 6.47 -17.83
CA SER A 185 7.96 7.49 -17.12
C SER A 185 7.08 8.50 -16.39
N ASP A 186 5.86 8.73 -16.88
CA ASP A 186 4.97 9.78 -16.38
C ASP A 186 4.08 9.27 -15.23
N ALA A 187 3.82 7.96 -15.17
CA ALA A 187 3.16 7.32 -14.02
C ALA A 187 4.08 7.19 -12.80
N PHE A 188 5.40 7.40 -12.97
CA PHE A 188 6.37 7.17 -11.92
C PHE A 188 6.28 8.22 -10.79
N SER A 189 5.71 7.81 -9.65
CA SER A 189 5.52 8.67 -8.48
C SER A 189 6.61 8.48 -7.44
N PHE A 190 6.83 9.55 -6.67
CA PHE A 190 7.73 9.58 -5.53
C PHE A 190 7.44 8.49 -4.49
N GLY A 191 6.15 8.17 -4.27
CA GLY A 191 5.72 7.10 -3.36
C GLY A 191 6.09 5.70 -3.84
N MET A 192 6.12 5.46 -5.16
CA MET A 192 6.63 4.19 -5.71
C MET A 192 8.13 4.06 -5.48
N PHE A 193 8.90 5.12 -5.71
CA PHE A 193 10.34 5.09 -5.49
C PHE A 193 10.73 4.86 -4.01
N GLN A 194 10.02 5.45 -3.05
CA GLN A 194 10.27 5.21 -1.62
C GLN A 194 10.16 3.74 -1.24
N LYS A 195 9.16 3.03 -1.77
CA LYS A 195 8.97 1.59 -1.52
C LYS A 195 10.15 0.77 -2.01
N ILE A 196 10.78 1.16 -3.12
CA ILE A 196 11.94 0.46 -3.67
C ILE A 196 13.21 0.70 -2.86
N VAL A 197 13.44 1.95 -2.42
CA VAL A 197 14.56 2.24 -1.51
C VAL A 197 14.44 1.46 -0.21
N GLN A 198 13.22 1.18 0.25
CA GLN A 198 12.99 0.30 1.41
C GLN A 198 13.23 -1.18 1.10
N LEU A 199 12.98 -1.63 -0.12
CA LEU A 199 13.24 -3.02 -0.57
C LEU A 199 14.73 -3.30 -0.79
N LEU A 200 15.55 -2.25 -0.90
CA LEU A 200 16.99 -2.35 -1.03
C LEU A 200 17.64 -2.41 0.35
N SER A 201 18.04 -3.59 0.79
CA SER A 201 19.21 -3.67 1.65
C SER A 201 20.40 -3.33 0.77
N PHE A 202 21.03 -2.18 0.98
CA PHE A 202 22.27 -1.83 0.30
C PHE A 202 23.47 -2.58 0.93
N ASP A 203 23.31 -3.88 1.14
CA ASP A 203 24.36 -4.78 1.55
C ASP A 203 25.26 -5.14 0.36
N GLU A 204 26.46 -5.66 0.66
CA GLU A 204 27.42 -6.11 -0.35
C GLU A 204 26.89 -7.30 -1.18
N THR A 205 25.89 -8.02 -0.66
CA THR A 205 25.27 -9.19 -1.29
C THR A 205 24.32 -8.85 -2.43
N SER A 206 23.81 -7.62 -2.51
CA SER A 206 22.92 -7.19 -3.58
C SER A 206 23.66 -7.07 -4.93
N PRO A 207 23.18 -7.71 -6.02
CA PRO A 207 23.83 -7.67 -7.33
C PRO A 207 24.05 -6.24 -7.84
N ASN A 208 25.27 -5.95 -8.31
CA ASN A 208 25.62 -4.64 -8.90
C ASN A 208 24.69 -4.24 -10.06
N GLU A 209 24.13 -5.22 -10.76
CA GLU A 209 23.18 -5.02 -11.85
C GLU A 209 21.87 -4.38 -11.39
N LEU A 210 21.32 -4.84 -10.26
CA LEU A 210 20.13 -4.24 -9.65
C LEU A 210 20.44 -2.81 -9.22
N LYS A 211 21.62 -2.60 -8.62
CA LYS A 211 22.07 -1.28 -8.20
C LYS A 211 22.19 -0.31 -9.38
N ILE A 212 22.66 -0.75 -10.55
CA ILE A 212 22.72 0.05 -11.79
C ILE A 212 21.31 0.33 -12.35
N GLN A 213 20.43 -0.68 -12.39
CA GLN A 213 19.05 -0.52 -12.85
C GLN A 213 18.25 0.48 -12.00
N LEU A 214 18.68 0.76 -10.78
CA LEU A 214 18.03 1.72 -9.88
C LEU A 214 18.52 3.16 -10.03
N ILE A 215 19.71 3.36 -10.61
CA ILE A 215 20.24 4.69 -10.89
C ILE A 215 19.41 5.39 -11.97
N GLU A 216 18.88 4.64 -12.94
CA GLU A 216 18.09 5.19 -14.03
C GLU A 216 16.74 5.80 -13.56
N PRO A 217 15.91 5.11 -12.76
CA PRO A 217 14.74 5.70 -12.11
C PRO A 217 15.07 6.95 -11.30
N VAL A 218 16.19 6.96 -10.56
CA VAL A 218 16.62 8.15 -9.79
C VAL A 218 16.92 9.32 -10.69
N ALA A 219 17.64 9.08 -11.78
CA ALA A 219 17.92 10.11 -12.78
C ALA A 219 16.63 10.64 -13.41
N VAL A 220 15.65 9.78 -13.71
CA VAL A 220 14.32 10.18 -14.21
C VAL A 220 13.59 11.07 -13.19
N MET A 221 13.56 10.71 -11.91
CA MET A 221 12.90 11.56 -10.90
C MET A 221 13.58 12.90 -10.72
N LEU A 222 14.93 12.93 -10.73
CA LEU A 222 15.67 14.18 -10.63
C LEU A 222 15.35 15.07 -11.83
N LEU A 223 15.27 14.51 -13.03
CA LEU A 223 14.82 15.24 -14.22
C LEU A 223 13.41 15.79 -14.04
N GLN A 224 12.45 14.98 -13.57
CA GLN A 224 11.08 15.44 -13.30
C GLN A 224 11.01 16.52 -12.23
N LEU A 225 11.81 16.41 -11.16
CA LEU A 225 11.89 17.40 -10.10
C LEU A 225 12.43 18.75 -10.63
N HIS A 226 13.46 18.68 -11.47
CA HIS A 226 13.99 19.86 -12.16
C HIS A 226 12.98 20.43 -13.17
N ASP A 227 12.23 19.59 -13.91
CA ASP A 227 11.22 20.06 -14.86
C ASP A 227 10.04 20.74 -14.13
N LYS A 228 9.60 20.19 -12.98
CA LYS A 228 8.61 20.83 -12.10
C LYS A 228 9.07 22.19 -11.59
N VAL A 229 10.37 22.37 -11.35
CA VAL A 229 10.97 23.64 -10.95
C VAL A 229 10.89 24.69 -12.08
N PHE A 230 10.98 24.27 -13.34
CA PHE A 230 10.89 25.17 -14.50
C PHE A 230 9.45 25.56 -14.87
N ALA A 231 8.47 24.72 -14.57
CA ALA A 231 7.07 25.08 -14.69
C ALA A 231 6.74 26.15 -13.63
N GLU A 232 6.21 27.30 -14.03
CA GLU A 232 5.95 28.44 -13.15
C GLU A 232 5.24 28.03 -11.84
N LEU A 233 5.97 28.05 -10.73
CA LEU A 233 5.48 27.59 -9.43
C LEU A 233 4.68 28.69 -8.72
N ASP A 234 3.43 28.38 -8.35
CA ASP A 234 2.68 29.11 -7.32
C ASP A 234 3.11 28.69 -5.90
N LEU A 235 2.65 29.41 -4.87
CA LEU A 235 3.07 29.19 -3.48
C LEU A 235 2.75 27.77 -2.96
N ALA A 236 1.60 27.21 -3.34
CA ALA A 236 1.18 25.87 -2.91
C ALA A 236 2.08 24.79 -3.55
N ASN A 237 2.46 25.00 -4.81
CA ASN A 237 3.38 24.12 -5.53
C ASN A 237 4.80 24.20 -4.96
N VAL A 238 5.24 25.36 -4.44
CA VAL A 238 6.56 25.51 -3.79
C VAL A 238 6.64 24.69 -2.49
N GLU A 239 5.59 24.68 -1.65
CA GLU A 239 5.57 23.88 -0.41
C GLU A 239 5.54 22.37 -0.69
N ALA A 240 4.73 21.95 -1.66
CA ALA A 240 4.69 20.54 -2.11
C ALA A 240 6.06 20.10 -2.63
N LEU A 241 6.68 20.92 -3.48
CA LEU A 241 8.01 20.68 -4.02
C LEU A 241 9.10 20.65 -2.94
N GLY A 242 9.00 21.48 -1.90
CA GLY A 242 9.91 21.43 -0.74
C GLY A 242 9.84 20.11 0.03
N LYS A 243 8.64 19.55 0.20
CA LYS A 243 8.45 18.22 0.83
C LYS A 243 9.02 17.09 -0.04
N GLU A 244 8.78 17.14 -1.35
CA GLU A 244 9.36 16.20 -2.31
C GLU A 244 10.89 16.26 -2.28
N LEU A 245 11.48 17.47 -2.27
CA LEU A 245 12.92 17.67 -2.22
C LEU A 245 13.58 17.14 -0.94
N MET A 246 12.99 17.40 0.23
CA MET A 246 13.52 16.88 1.50
C MET A 246 13.53 15.35 1.53
N SER A 247 12.45 14.77 1.01
CA SER A 247 12.32 13.32 0.92
C SER A 247 13.33 12.75 -0.09
N MET A 248 13.56 13.43 -1.22
CA MET A 248 14.60 13.10 -2.19
C MET A 248 16.00 13.14 -1.55
N LYS A 249 16.34 14.22 -0.83
CA LYS A 249 17.62 14.34 -0.10
C LYS A 249 17.88 13.19 0.86
N SER A 250 16.88 12.80 1.67
CA SER A 250 17.01 11.67 2.59
C SER A 250 17.34 10.37 1.86
N MET A 251 16.71 10.13 0.70
CA MET A 251 16.92 8.91 -0.08
C MET A 251 18.26 8.91 -0.81
N CYS A 252 18.62 10.02 -1.43
CA CYS A 252 19.89 10.20 -2.11
C CYS A 252 21.07 10.02 -1.14
N HIS A 253 20.91 10.46 0.11
CA HIS A 253 21.88 10.18 1.16
C HIS A 253 22.09 8.67 1.37
N ARG A 254 21.01 7.87 1.42
CA ARG A 254 21.13 6.39 1.54
C ARG A 254 21.86 5.77 0.36
N MET A 255 21.61 6.25 -0.86
CA MET A 255 22.32 5.77 -2.05
C MET A 255 23.81 6.14 -2.06
N CYS A 256 24.15 7.32 -1.55
CA CYS A 256 25.54 7.74 -1.36
C CYS A 256 26.22 6.90 -0.27
N SER A 257 25.54 6.61 0.84
CA SER A 257 26.02 5.70 1.89
C SER A 257 26.25 4.29 1.35
N ALA A 258 25.45 3.88 0.36
CA ALA A 258 25.59 2.64 -0.38
C ALA A 258 26.65 2.69 -1.50
N GLN A 259 27.36 3.80 -1.66
CA GLN A 259 28.40 4.04 -2.68
C GLN A 259 27.90 3.91 -4.14
N LEU A 260 26.61 4.12 -4.38
CA LEU A 260 26.03 4.00 -5.72
C LEU A 260 26.07 5.27 -6.56
N LEU A 261 26.06 6.41 -5.89
CA LEU A 261 26.19 7.70 -6.52
C LEU A 261 27.24 8.52 -5.77
N PRO A 262 28.09 9.27 -6.49
CA PRO A 262 29.02 10.19 -5.85
C PRO A 262 28.23 11.22 -5.04
N ARG A 263 28.59 11.34 -3.75
CA ARG A 263 27.95 12.27 -2.82
C ARG A 263 27.97 13.71 -3.34
N GLU A 264 29.11 14.13 -3.88
CA GLU A 264 29.34 15.46 -4.45
C GLU A 264 28.39 15.74 -5.63
N TRP A 265 28.15 14.74 -6.47
CA TRP A 265 27.23 14.87 -7.60
C TRP A 265 25.79 15.05 -7.13
N MET A 266 25.37 14.28 -6.11
CA MET A 266 24.03 14.39 -5.53
C MET A 266 23.79 15.71 -4.79
N GLU A 267 24.78 16.16 -4.02
CA GLU A 267 24.72 17.43 -3.31
C GLU A 267 24.61 18.61 -4.29
N LEU A 268 25.28 18.52 -5.45
CA LEU A 268 25.15 19.51 -6.52
C LEU A 268 23.74 19.56 -7.13
N GLN A 269 23.16 18.41 -7.49
CA GLN A 269 21.83 18.38 -8.13
C GLN A 269 20.73 18.87 -7.16
N LEU A 270 20.72 18.37 -5.93
CA LEU A 270 19.70 18.70 -4.95
C LEU A 270 19.93 20.07 -4.28
N GLY A 271 21.17 20.55 -4.26
CA GLY A 271 21.53 21.89 -3.78
C GLY A 271 20.91 22.97 -4.64
N LEU A 272 21.02 22.87 -5.97
CA LEU A 272 20.47 23.85 -6.91
C LEU A 272 18.94 23.91 -6.85
N VAL A 273 18.26 22.76 -6.75
CA VAL A 273 16.80 22.72 -6.56
C VAL A 273 16.40 23.34 -5.23
N GLN A 274 17.15 23.08 -4.15
CA GLN A 274 16.89 23.71 -2.84
C GLN A 274 17.04 25.22 -2.88
N GLU A 275 18.10 25.72 -3.49
CA GLU A 275 18.33 27.15 -3.63
C GLU A 275 17.18 27.81 -4.40
N TYR A 276 16.68 27.15 -5.45
CA TYR A 276 15.52 27.65 -6.19
C TYR A 276 14.22 27.64 -5.37
N VAL A 277 13.91 26.55 -4.67
CA VAL A 277 12.73 26.46 -3.79
C VAL A 277 12.78 27.53 -2.70
N ASN A 278 13.95 27.73 -2.09
CA ASN A 278 14.17 28.75 -1.07
C ASN A 278 13.98 30.16 -1.66
N TYR A 279 14.59 30.41 -2.81
CA TYR A 279 14.45 31.67 -3.53
C TYR A 279 12.98 31.98 -3.85
N ARG A 280 12.25 31.04 -4.46
CA ARG A 280 10.81 31.21 -4.78
C ARG A 280 9.98 31.43 -3.52
N SER A 281 10.22 30.66 -2.46
CA SER A 281 9.53 30.83 -1.16
C SER A 281 9.74 32.22 -0.57
N VAL A 282 10.96 32.76 -0.66
CA VAL A 282 11.29 34.10 -0.17
C VAL A 282 10.67 35.18 -1.06
N THR A 283 10.80 35.06 -2.39
CA THR A 283 10.23 36.04 -3.32
C THR A 283 8.71 36.13 -3.25
N ALA A 284 8.02 35.01 -3.03
CA ALA A 284 6.57 35.00 -2.89
C ALA A 284 6.08 35.71 -1.61
N ARG A 285 6.95 35.84 -0.60
CA ARG A 285 6.67 36.56 0.66
C ARG A 285 7.02 38.05 0.61
N LEU A 286 7.95 38.45 -0.27
CA LEU A 286 8.47 39.82 -0.36
C LEU A 286 7.60 40.76 -1.21
N GLY A 287 6.60 40.24 -1.93
CA GLY A 287 5.67 41.05 -2.71
C GLY A 287 6.29 41.67 -3.99
N PRO A 288 5.52 42.47 -4.74
CA PRO A 288 5.91 42.99 -6.06
C PRO A 288 7.02 44.05 -6.03
N ASP A 289 7.46 44.52 -4.86
CA ASP A 289 8.44 45.61 -4.74
C ASP A 289 9.91 45.17 -4.97
N TYR A 290 10.15 43.88 -5.25
CA TYR A 290 11.50 43.28 -5.44
C TYR A 290 11.78 42.79 -6.88
N MET A 291 10.98 43.18 -7.86
CA MET A 291 10.96 42.63 -9.24
C MET A 291 12.30 42.71 -10.01
N ASP A 292 13.09 43.78 -9.85
CA ASP A 292 14.30 43.98 -10.66
C ASP A 292 15.49 43.11 -10.21
N VAL A 293 15.63 42.86 -8.90
CA VAL A 293 16.60 41.89 -8.35
C VAL A 293 16.12 40.46 -8.60
N GLN A 294 14.80 40.27 -8.71
CA GLN A 294 14.17 39.01 -9.01
C GLN A 294 14.54 38.52 -10.42
N ALA A 295 14.42 39.36 -11.45
CA ALA A 295 14.70 38.97 -12.83
C ALA A 295 16.14 38.46 -13.06
N GLN A 296 17.16 39.15 -12.53
CA GLN A 296 18.56 38.73 -12.70
C GLN A 296 18.91 37.45 -11.93
N THR A 297 18.36 37.30 -10.71
CA THR A 297 18.59 36.11 -9.88
C THR A 297 17.86 34.89 -10.46
N ASP A 298 16.65 35.09 -10.97
CA ASP A 298 15.87 34.05 -11.64
C ASP A 298 16.57 33.56 -12.92
N VAL A 299 17.14 34.46 -13.74
CA VAL A 299 17.95 34.08 -14.91
C VAL A 299 19.18 33.28 -14.52
N LYS A 300 19.93 33.69 -13.49
CA LYS A 300 21.13 32.95 -13.02
C LYS A 300 20.78 31.56 -12.50
N LEU A 301 19.75 31.46 -11.66
CA LEU A 301 19.29 30.19 -11.11
C LEU A 301 18.75 29.27 -12.22
N LYS A 302 17.90 29.77 -13.12
CA LYS A 302 17.41 29.00 -14.28
C LYS A 302 18.56 28.49 -15.16
N THR A 303 19.60 29.31 -15.37
CA THR A 303 20.78 28.90 -16.14
C THR A 303 21.55 27.78 -15.43
N ALA A 304 21.78 27.90 -14.11
CA ALA A 304 22.47 26.87 -13.33
C ALA A 304 21.67 25.54 -13.29
N ILE A 305 20.36 25.62 -13.13
CA ILE A 305 19.47 24.44 -13.15
C ILE A 305 19.44 23.82 -14.55
N ALA A 306 19.49 24.61 -15.63
CA ALA A 306 19.56 24.11 -17.00
C ALA A 306 20.88 23.38 -17.28
N GLN A 307 22.01 23.87 -16.74
CA GLN A 307 23.30 23.18 -16.82
C GLN A 307 23.27 21.86 -16.03
N ALA A 308 22.68 21.86 -14.83
CA ALA A 308 22.49 20.66 -14.02
C ALA A 308 21.61 19.61 -14.71
N LEU A 309 20.52 20.05 -15.37
CA LEU A 309 19.70 19.21 -16.24
C LEU A 309 20.50 18.60 -17.39
N GLY A 310 21.41 19.36 -18.01
CA GLY A 310 22.31 18.86 -19.05
C GLY A 310 23.21 17.72 -18.54
N HIS A 311 23.76 17.86 -17.33
CA HIS A 311 24.53 16.79 -16.69
C HIS A 311 23.67 15.57 -16.34
N LEU A 312 22.44 15.77 -15.85
CA LEU A 312 21.48 14.70 -15.57
C LEU A 312 21.10 13.91 -16.81
N ARG A 313 20.78 14.59 -17.92
CA ARG A 313 20.46 13.94 -19.21
C ARG A 313 21.66 13.13 -19.74
N SER A 314 22.86 13.66 -19.56
CA SER A 314 24.10 12.96 -19.94
C SER A 314 24.34 11.72 -19.09
N LEU A 315 24.12 11.79 -17.77
CA LEU A 315 24.20 10.64 -16.88
C LEU A 315 23.13 9.60 -17.25
N GLN A 316 21.88 10.01 -17.46
CA GLN A 316 20.80 9.11 -17.86
C GLN A 316 21.16 8.37 -19.17
N ALA A 317 21.73 9.06 -20.15
CA ALA A 317 22.19 8.44 -21.39
C ALA A 317 23.33 7.45 -21.16
N ALA A 318 24.29 7.77 -20.27
CA ALA A 318 25.38 6.87 -19.91
C ALA A 318 24.88 5.62 -19.16
N VAL A 319 23.93 5.78 -18.24
CA VAL A 319 23.31 4.67 -17.50
C VAL A 319 22.50 3.78 -18.43
N LYS A 320 21.69 4.35 -19.34
CA LYS A 320 20.99 3.60 -20.40
C LYS A 320 21.95 2.77 -21.25
N LYS A 321 23.10 3.34 -21.61
CA LYS A 321 24.13 2.65 -22.38
C LYS A 321 24.77 1.51 -21.58
N ALA A 322 25.05 1.73 -20.30
CA ALA A 322 25.60 0.71 -19.41
C ALA A 322 24.61 -0.45 -19.18
N ALA A 323 23.33 -0.15 -18.95
CA ALA A 323 22.28 -1.15 -18.80
C ALA A 323 22.16 -2.04 -20.05
N LYS A 324 22.14 -1.45 -21.25
CA LYS A 324 22.14 -2.20 -22.52
C LYS A 324 23.36 -3.11 -22.70
N LEU A 325 24.53 -2.70 -22.22
CA LEU A 325 25.75 -3.52 -22.27
C LEU A 325 25.69 -4.70 -21.30
N VAL A 326 25.07 -4.52 -20.13
CA VAL A 326 24.81 -5.60 -19.17
C VAL A 326 23.84 -6.61 -19.77
N ASP A 327 22.74 -6.14 -20.38
CA ASP A 327 21.74 -7.01 -21.01
C ASP A 327 22.32 -7.77 -22.22
N ALA A 328 23.13 -7.10 -23.05
CA ALA A 328 23.79 -7.73 -24.19
C ALA A 328 24.81 -8.80 -23.77
N ARG A 329 25.50 -8.62 -22.64
CA ARG A 329 26.40 -9.65 -22.09
C ARG A 329 25.63 -10.89 -21.63
N LYS A 330 24.43 -10.74 -21.07
CA LYS A 330 23.57 -11.87 -20.69
C LYS A 330 23.06 -12.65 -21.90
N ALA A 331 22.60 -11.94 -22.92
CA ALA A 331 22.18 -12.57 -24.18
C ALA A 331 23.34 -13.29 -24.89
N GLY A 332 24.57 -12.79 -24.73
CA GLY A 332 25.78 -13.44 -25.24
C GLY A 332 26.24 -14.66 -24.41
N SER A 333 26.04 -14.64 -23.09
CA SER A 333 26.41 -15.76 -22.21
C SER A 333 25.44 -16.95 -22.27
N GLU A 334 24.20 -16.76 -22.71
CA GLU A 334 23.24 -17.83 -22.96
C GLU A 334 23.42 -18.49 -24.35
N GLY A 335 24.34 -17.97 -25.17
CA GLY A 335 24.52 -18.37 -26.58
C GLY A 335 25.82 -19.09 -26.94
N GLU A 336 26.72 -19.35 -25.99
CA GLU A 336 27.91 -20.17 -26.26
C GLU A 336 27.65 -21.63 -25.87
N PRO A 337 27.32 -22.53 -26.83
CA PRO A 337 27.51 -23.95 -26.61
C PRO A 337 29.01 -24.16 -26.37
N MET A 338 29.37 -24.60 -25.16
CA MET A 338 30.67 -25.21 -24.95
C MET A 338 30.78 -26.39 -25.91
N GLN A 339 31.64 -26.27 -26.93
CA GLN A 339 32.27 -27.41 -27.56
C GLN A 339 33.66 -27.06 -28.10
N PRO A 340 34.57 -28.05 -28.15
CA PRO A 340 34.37 -29.47 -27.83
C PRO A 340 34.92 -29.89 -26.46
#